data_AF-Q9C7F3-F1
#
_entry.id   AF-Q9C7F3-F1
#
_cell.length_a   1.000
_cell.length_b   1.000
_cell.length_c   1.000
_cell.angle_alpha   90.00
_cell.angle_beta   90.00
_cell.angle_gamma   90.00
#
_symmetry.space_group_name_H-M   'P 1'
#
loop_
_entity.id
_entity.type
_entity.pdbx_description
1 polymer ?
#
loop_
_entity_poly.entity_id
_entity_poly.type
_entity_poly.pdbx_seq_one_letter_code
_entity_poly.pdbx_strand_id
1 'polypeptide(L)'
;MALGREQKKVTPPLDEWLKRGKDLNPAVLRGLINSLCESQRFNHALQVSEWITKRGIFDLSTEDFASRLCLVEISTGLKEAEKFFKSIPENMRDDSVHTTLLSLYTISKKTRHEAEATYQTMRVQNMLLKPYPYYSMIYLYALLGEKNMIDEILRQMKENGVEHDKNLTANNVLKAYASLPDVEAMEMFLMGLEVEEPRFSLAWQTGISIAKAYLKGGSSRKAVEMLRRTELVVDTKSKDSANKVLMMMYWDAGAKQDASRLSRLIYPKSKKGKRMKAYDEKIESYGGDSSDPIIFIDNRRDCGSVGDGDGDVDVDVDVDVDDGFSGSSDGGASCGGGGCGGGGCGGGD
;
A
#
# COMPACT_ATOMS: atom_id res chain seq x y z
N MET A 1 13.03 0.87 28.79
CA MET A 1 13.37 2.29 28.49
C MET A 1 14.00 2.31 27.10
N ALA A 2 13.25 2.75 26.08
CA ALA A 2 13.77 2.93 24.74
C ALA A 2 14.27 4.37 24.60
N LEU A 3 15.56 4.55 24.36
CA LEU A 3 16.17 5.84 24.06
C LEU A 3 15.58 6.36 22.75
N GLY A 4 14.81 7.45 22.83
CA GLY A 4 14.27 8.15 21.68
C GLY A 4 15.43 8.68 20.83
N ARG A 5 15.55 8.17 19.60
CA ARG A 5 16.32 8.87 18.56
C ARG A 5 15.58 10.18 18.30
N GLU A 6 16.21 11.30 18.59
CA GLU A 6 15.74 12.61 18.12
C GLU A 6 15.55 12.53 16.60
N GLN A 7 14.30 12.66 16.13
CA GLN A 7 14.02 12.77 14.70
C GLN A 7 14.68 14.06 14.20
N LYS A 8 15.78 13.95 13.44
CA LYS A 8 16.42 15.09 12.79
C LYS A 8 15.39 15.79 11.90
N LYS A 9 15.17 17.09 12.11
CA LYS A 9 14.26 17.89 11.28
C LYS A 9 14.82 17.99 9.86
N VAL A 10 13.96 17.84 8.86
CA VAL A 10 14.35 18.04 7.44
C VAL A 10 14.23 19.49 6.99
N THR A 11 13.59 20.34 7.78
CA THR A 11 13.40 21.76 7.44
C THR A 11 14.71 22.57 7.34
N PRO A 12 15.75 22.38 8.18
CA PRO A 12 16.98 23.18 8.05
C PRO A 12 17.76 22.89 6.76
N PRO A 13 17.96 21.63 6.33
CA PRO A 13 18.52 21.34 5.00
C PRO A 13 17.70 21.94 3.84
N LEU A 14 16.37 21.92 3.91
CA LEU A 14 15.51 22.53 2.87
C LEU A 14 15.69 24.05 2.82
N ASP A 15 15.78 24.72 3.98
CA ASP A 15 16.03 26.16 4.05
C ASP A 15 17.40 26.54 3.48
N GLU A 16 18.43 25.71 3.72
CA GLU A 16 19.75 25.90 3.12
C GLU A 16 19.72 25.67 1.61
N TRP A 17 18.99 24.66 1.15
CA TRP A 17 18.83 24.36 -0.27
C TRP A 17 18.18 25.53 -1.03
N LEU A 18 17.13 26.12 -0.44
CA LEU A 18 16.48 27.32 -0.97
C LEU A 18 17.45 28.54 -1.02
N LYS A 19 18.27 28.74 0.02
CA LYS A 19 19.26 29.83 0.07
C LYS A 19 20.36 29.70 -1.00
N ARG A 20 20.68 28.47 -1.40
CA ARG A 20 21.68 28.18 -2.44
C ARG A 20 21.14 28.45 -3.86
N GLY A 21 19.89 28.92 -4.00
CA GLY A 21 19.31 29.33 -5.28
C GLY A 21 19.05 28.18 -6.25
N LYS A 22 18.96 26.94 -5.75
CA LYS A 22 18.56 25.79 -6.57
C LYS A 22 17.05 25.85 -6.81
N ASP A 23 16.63 25.54 -8.04
CA ASP A 23 15.22 25.56 -8.43
C ASP A 23 14.43 24.46 -7.71
N LEU A 24 13.70 24.86 -6.67
CA LEU A 24 12.74 24.01 -5.98
C LEU A 24 11.39 24.08 -6.70
N ASN A 25 11.31 23.43 -7.85
CA ASN A 25 10.06 23.32 -8.58
C ASN A 25 9.10 22.31 -7.90
N PRO A 26 7.78 22.38 -8.16
CA PRO A 26 6.80 21.49 -7.54
C PRO A 26 7.06 19.99 -7.77
N ALA A 27 7.57 19.61 -8.94
CA ALA A 27 7.82 18.21 -9.29
C ALA A 27 8.91 17.59 -8.42
N VAL A 28 10.02 18.31 -8.20
CA VAL A 28 11.13 17.83 -7.34
C VAL A 28 10.65 17.63 -5.90
N LEU A 29 9.85 18.54 -5.37
CA LEU A 29 9.36 18.47 -3.99
C LEU A 29 8.30 17.38 -3.80
N ARG A 30 7.42 17.17 -4.77
CA ARG A 30 6.46 16.04 -4.79
C ARG A 30 7.21 14.71 -4.90
N GLY A 31 8.21 14.62 -5.78
CA GLY A 31 9.08 13.44 -5.90
C GLY A 31 9.83 13.12 -4.60
N LEU A 32 10.33 14.14 -3.89
CA LEU A 32 10.95 13.97 -2.57
C LEU A 32 9.96 13.41 -1.54
N ILE A 33 8.73 13.94 -1.50
CA ILE A 33 7.67 13.42 -0.61
C ILE A 33 7.40 11.94 -0.93
N ASN A 34 7.27 11.59 -2.20
CA ASN A 34 7.01 10.21 -2.64
C ASN A 34 8.16 9.27 -2.26
N SER A 35 9.41 9.63 -2.54
CA SER A 35 10.58 8.84 -2.16
C SER A 35 10.69 8.62 -0.64
N LEU A 36 10.33 9.64 0.15
CA LEU A 36 10.25 9.52 1.60
C LEU A 36 9.13 8.56 2.04
N CYS A 37 7.97 8.57 1.38
CA CYS A 37 6.88 7.64 1.62
C CYS A 37 7.26 6.19 1.27
N GLU A 38 7.89 5.97 0.13
CA GLU A 38 8.41 4.65 -0.29
C GLU A 38 9.41 4.08 0.72
N SER A 39 10.24 4.96 1.27
CA SER A 39 11.19 4.64 2.35
C SER A 39 10.55 4.55 3.74
N GLN A 40 9.22 4.65 3.85
CA GLN A 40 8.45 4.65 5.11
C GLN A 40 8.85 5.77 6.09
N ARG A 41 9.40 6.87 5.59
CA ARG A 41 9.82 8.05 6.37
C ARG A 41 8.71 9.11 6.44
N PHE A 42 7.49 8.69 6.79
CA PHE A 42 6.27 9.51 6.75
C PHE A 42 6.35 10.82 7.55
N ASN A 43 7.01 10.81 8.72
CA ASN A 43 7.22 12.03 9.52
C ASN A 43 8.07 13.08 8.79
N HIS A 44 9.06 12.66 7.99
CA HIS A 44 9.85 13.59 7.19
C HIS A 44 9.06 14.07 5.97
N ALA A 45 8.31 13.17 5.31
CA ALA A 45 7.43 13.55 4.20
C ALA A 45 6.41 14.61 4.63
N LEU A 46 5.80 14.45 5.82
CA LEU A 46 4.90 15.44 6.41
C LEU A 46 5.60 16.78 6.64
N GLN A 47 6.80 16.78 7.22
CA GLN A 47 7.59 18.01 7.44
C GLN A 47 7.91 18.74 6.14
N VAL A 48 8.27 18.01 5.07
CA VAL A 48 8.48 18.62 3.74
C VAL A 48 7.19 19.26 3.26
N SER A 49 6.07 18.53 3.32
CA SER A 49 4.77 19.03 2.89
C SER A 49 4.36 20.30 3.66
N GLU A 50 4.42 20.30 4.99
CA GLU A 50 4.13 21.49 5.82
C GLU A 50 5.06 22.66 5.51
N TRP A 51 6.34 22.39 5.28
CA TRP A 51 7.34 23.40 4.95
C TRP A 51 7.01 24.11 3.62
N ILE A 52 6.56 23.37 2.60
CA ILE A 52 6.13 23.93 1.30
C ILE A 52 5.06 25.00 1.50
N THR A 53 4.03 24.67 2.29
CA THR A 53 2.91 25.61 2.57
C THR A 53 3.35 26.78 3.41
N LYS A 54 4.18 26.55 4.44
CA LYS A 54 4.65 27.61 5.34
C LYS A 54 5.53 28.63 4.61
N ARG A 55 6.33 28.18 3.63
CA ARG A 55 7.21 29.03 2.84
C ARG A 55 6.53 29.61 1.60
N GLY A 56 5.37 29.10 1.21
CA GLY A 56 4.66 29.51 0.00
C GLY A 56 5.46 29.22 -1.26
N ILE A 57 6.10 28.05 -1.35
CA ILE A 57 6.94 27.70 -2.52
C ILE A 57 6.07 27.58 -3.78
N PHE A 58 4.90 26.96 -3.66
CA PHE A 58 3.90 26.84 -4.71
C PHE A 58 2.50 26.62 -4.12
N ASP A 59 1.48 26.89 -4.93
CA ASP A 59 0.08 26.62 -4.58
C ASP A 59 -0.21 25.13 -4.65
N LEU A 60 -0.75 24.58 -3.55
CA LEU A 60 -1.05 23.16 -3.46
C LEU A 60 -2.22 22.78 -4.38
N SER A 61 -2.09 21.64 -5.05
CA SER A 61 -3.22 20.98 -5.72
C SER A 61 -4.10 20.21 -4.72
N THR A 62 -5.25 19.74 -5.17
CA THR A 62 -6.12 18.86 -4.37
C THR A 62 -5.45 17.52 -4.04
N GLU A 63 -4.61 17.00 -4.94
CA GLU A 63 -3.76 15.82 -4.72
C GLU A 63 -2.71 16.03 -3.63
N ASP A 64 -2.11 17.23 -3.57
CA ASP A 64 -1.17 17.57 -2.49
C ASP A 64 -1.89 17.58 -1.13
N PHE A 65 -3.13 18.09 -1.08
CA PHE A 65 -3.97 18.05 0.12
C PHE A 65 -4.37 16.63 0.52
N ALA A 66 -4.80 15.80 -0.44
CA ALA A 66 -5.11 14.39 -0.23
C ALA A 66 -3.89 13.63 0.33
N SER A 67 -2.73 13.80 -0.29
CA SER A 67 -1.47 13.20 0.16
C SER A 67 -1.09 13.63 1.58
N ARG A 68 -1.23 14.93 1.89
CA ARG A 68 -0.98 15.43 3.24
C ARG A 68 -1.97 14.89 4.26
N LEU A 69 -3.24 14.73 3.90
CA LEU A 69 -4.25 14.17 4.79
C LEU A 69 -3.88 12.75 5.25
N CYS A 70 -3.40 11.90 4.33
CA CYS A 70 -2.83 10.59 4.66
C CYS A 70 -1.62 10.69 5.59
N LEU A 71 -0.67 11.59 5.29
CA LEU A 71 0.53 11.78 6.11
C LEU A 71 0.19 12.22 7.54
N VAL A 72 -0.78 13.12 7.70
CA VAL A 72 -1.26 13.55 9.02
C VAL A 72 -1.87 12.38 9.78
N GLU A 73 -2.70 11.55 9.17
CA GLU A 73 -3.26 10.37 9.82
C GLU A 73 -2.17 9.40 10.29
N ILE A 74 -1.22 9.09 9.42
CA ILE A 74 -0.13 8.15 9.73
C ILE A 74 0.76 8.67 10.86
N SER A 75 1.09 9.97 10.85
CA SER A 75 2.01 10.58 11.81
C SER A 75 1.36 10.97 13.14
N THR A 76 0.09 11.37 13.12
CA THR A 76 -0.56 12.04 14.27
C THR A 76 -1.95 11.49 14.62
N GLY A 77 -2.50 10.62 13.77
CA GLY A 77 -3.78 9.93 13.99
C GLY A 77 -4.98 10.63 13.35
N LEU A 78 -6.08 9.88 13.27
CA LEU A 78 -7.31 10.28 12.56
C LEU A 78 -7.90 11.62 13.03
N LYS A 79 -7.87 11.91 14.34
CA LYS A 79 -8.44 13.15 14.89
C LYS A 79 -7.74 14.41 14.36
N GLU A 80 -6.43 14.36 14.17
CA GLU A 80 -5.69 15.49 13.60
C GLU A 80 -5.90 15.56 12.08
N ALA A 81 -6.05 14.41 11.41
CA ALA A 81 -6.42 14.36 10.00
C ALA A 81 -7.81 15.01 9.74
N GLU A 82 -8.79 14.77 10.60
CA GLU A 82 -10.10 15.43 10.53
C GLU A 82 -10.03 16.95 10.69
N LYS A 83 -9.20 17.43 11.63
CA LYS A 83 -8.95 18.87 11.81
C LYS A 83 -8.28 19.46 10.58
N PHE A 84 -7.29 18.76 10.03
CA PHE A 84 -6.61 19.17 8.81
C PHE A 84 -7.61 19.24 7.65
N PHE A 85 -8.44 18.23 7.43
CA PHE A 85 -9.49 18.23 6.41
C PHE A 85 -10.41 19.47 6.54
N LYS A 86 -10.85 19.79 7.75
CA LYS A 86 -11.67 20.98 8.03
C LYS A 86 -10.95 22.30 7.76
N SER A 87 -9.62 22.32 7.73
CA SER A 87 -8.81 23.49 7.39
C SER A 87 -8.60 23.69 5.88
N ILE A 88 -8.82 22.65 5.06
CA ILE A 88 -8.68 22.74 3.60
C ILE A 88 -9.79 23.67 3.05
N PRO A 89 -9.51 24.62 2.14
CA PRO A 89 -10.55 25.43 1.51
C PRO A 89 -11.62 24.58 0.82
N GLU A 90 -12.90 24.97 0.91
CA GLU A 90 -14.00 24.15 0.38
C GLU A 90 -13.87 23.85 -1.12
N ASN A 91 -13.39 24.81 -1.90
CA ASN A 91 -13.13 24.65 -3.34
C ASN A 91 -11.95 23.71 -3.66
N MET A 92 -11.16 23.32 -2.66
CA MET A 92 -10.04 22.38 -2.78
C MET A 92 -10.36 21.00 -2.20
N ARG A 93 -11.60 20.77 -1.73
CA ARG A 93 -12.07 19.46 -1.24
C ARG A 93 -12.82 18.73 -2.36
N ASP A 94 -12.10 18.36 -3.41
CA ASP A 94 -12.65 17.63 -4.54
C ASP A 94 -12.89 16.13 -4.21
N ASP A 95 -13.13 15.33 -5.25
CA ASP A 95 -13.33 13.89 -5.11
C ASP A 95 -12.10 13.19 -4.50
N SER A 96 -10.88 13.62 -4.85
CA SER A 96 -9.64 13.00 -4.35
C SER A 96 -9.48 13.16 -2.84
N VAL A 97 -9.73 14.37 -2.32
CA VAL A 97 -9.63 14.64 -0.89
C VAL A 97 -10.71 13.91 -0.09
N HIS A 98 -11.96 13.89 -0.58
CA HIS A 98 -13.05 13.15 0.07
C HIS A 98 -12.84 11.63 0.01
N THR A 99 -12.36 11.12 -1.12
CA THR A 99 -12.01 9.71 -1.30
C THR A 99 -10.93 9.29 -0.30
N THR A 100 -9.95 10.16 -0.09
CA THR A 100 -8.88 9.93 0.88
C THR A 100 -9.45 9.87 2.29
N LEU A 101 -10.24 10.87 2.70
CA LEU A 101 -10.90 10.87 4.03
C LEU A 101 -11.77 9.63 4.24
N LEU A 102 -12.58 9.25 3.24
CA LEU A 102 -13.41 8.06 3.27
C LEU A 102 -12.55 6.81 3.51
N SER A 103 -11.44 6.67 2.78
CA SER A 103 -10.53 5.54 2.94
C SER A 103 -10.00 5.42 4.37
N LEU A 104 -9.70 6.55 5.03
CA LEU A 104 -9.25 6.59 6.42
C LEU A 104 -10.34 6.08 7.39
N TYR A 105 -11.60 6.45 7.17
CA TYR A 105 -12.71 5.95 7.99
C TYR A 105 -13.03 4.47 7.75
N THR A 106 -12.81 3.95 6.55
CA THR A 106 -13.18 2.55 6.23
C THR A 106 -12.24 1.50 6.83
N ILE A 107 -11.10 1.91 7.39
CA ILE A 107 -10.11 1.02 8.05
C ILE A 107 -10.69 0.32 9.29
N SER A 108 -11.68 0.94 9.95
CA SER A 108 -12.21 0.48 11.23
C SER A 108 -13.72 0.48 11.24
N LYS A 109 -14.32 -0.56 11.82
CA LYS A 109 -15.77 -0.62 12.05
C LYS A 109 -16.28 0.50 12.97
N LYS A 110 -15.40 1.08 13.80
CA LYS A 110 -15.76 2.13 14.77
C LYS A 110 -16.12 3.45 14.09
N THR A 111 -15.59 3.70 12.90
CA THR A 111 -15.75 4.95 12.13
C THR A 111 -16.78 4.80 11.02
N ARG A 112 -17.74 3.89 11.21
CA ARG A 112 -18.81 3.60 10.24
C ARG A 112 -19.62 4.84 9.90
N HIS A 113 -20.07 5.57 10.92
CA HIS A 113 -20.97 6.70 10.73
C HIS A 113 -20.28 7.82 9.93
N GLU A 114 -19.00 8.06 10.21
CA GLU A 114 -18.17 9.04 9.50
C GLU A 114 -17.91 8.62 8.06
N ALA A 115 -17.64 7.34 7.81
CA ALA A 115 -17.51 6.79 6.46
C ALA A 115 -18.81 6.95 5.65
N GLU A 116 -19.94 6.51 6.22
CA GLU A 116 -21.25 6.62 5.56
C GLU A 116 -21.61 8.09 5.30
N ALA A 117 -21.42 8.99 6.27
CA ALA A 117 -21.67 10.42 6.08
C ALA A 117 -20.78 11.04 4.99
N THR A 118 -19.50 10.65 4.91
CA THR A 118 -18.56 11.11 3.88
C THR A 118 -19.00 10.62 2.51
N TYR A 119 -19.32 9.33 2.37
CA TYR A 119 -19.82 8.75 1.13
C TYR A 119 -21.14 9.39 0.67
N GLN A 120 -22.05 9.69 1.61
CA GLN A 120 -23.28 10.41 1.32
C GLN A 120 -23.04 11.84 0.82
N THR A 121 -22.09 12.54 1.42
CA THR A 121 -21.66 13.87 0.97
C THR A 121 -21.14 13.80 -0.47
N MET A 122 -20.27 12.83 -0.76
CA MET A 122 -19.75 12.59 -2.10
C MET A 122 -20.87 12.32 -3.11
N ARG A 123 -21.89 11.56 -2.71
CA ARG A 123 -23.05 11.27 -3.57
C ARG A 123 -23.85 12.52 -3.91
N VAL A 124 -24.21 13.32 -2.90
CA VAL A 124 -25.01 14.55 -3.08
C VAL A 124 -24.26 15.59 -3.91
N GLN A 125 -22.94 15.61 -3.81
CA GLN A 125 -22.08 16.53 -4.55
C GLN A 125 -21.55 15.97 -5.88
N ASN A 126 -22.08 14.83 -6.36
CA ASN A 126 -21.70 14.19 -7.62
C ASN A 126 -20.19 13.87 -7.76
N MET A 127 -19.53 13.51 -6.65
CA MET A 127 -18.11 13.14 -6.61
C MET A 127 -17.85 11.64 -6.76
N LEU A 128 -18.88 10.81 -6.90
CA LEU A 128 -18.74 9.35 -7.03
C LEU A 128 -18.46 8.91 -8.48
N LEU A 129 -17.45 9.53 -9.10
CA LEU A 129 -17.07 9.34 -10.51
C LEU A 129 -16.05 8.23 -10.72
N LYS A 130 -15.32 7.86 -9.65
CA LYS A 130 -14.24 6.87 -9.66
C LYS A 130 -14.66 5.61 -8.87
N PRO A 131 -14.05 4.45 -9.12
CA PRO A 131 -14.39 3.20 -8.43
C PRO A 131 -13.97 3.15 -6.96
N TYR A 132 -12.93 3.90 -6.58
CA TYR A 132 -12.27 3.76 -5.28
C TYR A 132 -13.17 4.06 -4.06
N PRO A 133 -14.06 5.07 -4.08
CA PRO A 133 -15.04 5.28 -3.01
C PRO A 133 -15.95 4.06 -2.78
N TYR A 134 -16.39 3.41 -3.85
CA TYR A 134 -17.20 2.19 -3.78
C TYR A 134 -16.40 1.04 -3.16
N TYR A 135 -15.14 0.85 -3.57
CA TYR A 135 -14.28 -0.18 -3.00
C TYR A 135 -14.03 0.03 -1.50
N SER A 136 -13.91 1.28 -1.06
CA SER A 136 -13.76 1.63 0.35
C SER A 136 -15.02 1.25 1.15
N MET A 137 -16.22 1.54 0.62
CA MET A 137 -17.47 1.12 1.26
C MET A 137 -17.67 -0.41 1.24
N ILE A 138 -17.34 -1.09 0.14
CA ILE A 138 -17.35 -2.56 0.06
C ILE A 138 -16.46 -3.15 1.14
N TYR A 139 -15.25 -2.61 1.32
CA TYR A 139 -14.33 -3.05 2.36
C TYR A 139 -14.91 -2.85 3.76
N LEU A 140 -15.46 -1.67 4.06
CA LEU A 140 -16.10 -1.40 5.36
C LEU A 140 -17.25 -2.38 5.64
N TYR A 141 -18.14 -2.61 4.67
CA TYR A 141 -19.26 -3.53 4.85
C TYR A 141 -18.83 -5.00 4.94
N ALA A 142 -17.76 -5.38 4.25
CA ALA A 142 -17.12 -6.68 4.40
C ALA A 142 -16.57 -6.87 5.82
N LEU A 143 -15.88 -5.86 6.36
CA LEU A 143 -15.47 -5.87 7.76
C LEU A 143 -16.68 -6.02 8.70
N LEU A 144 -17.77 -5.30 8.44
CA LEU A 144 -18.99 -5.36 9.25
C LEU A 144 -19.75 -6.69 9.12
N GLY A 145 -19.46 -7.50 8.10
CA GLY A 145 -20.19 -8.73 7.82
C GLY A 145 -21.51 -8.52 7.06
N GLU A 146 -21.70 -7.34 6.44
CA GLU A 146 -22.97 -6.89 5.87
C GLU A 146 -23.03 -7.09 4.36
N LYS A 147 -23.29 -8.32 3.93
CA LYS A 147 -23.40 -8.69 2.51
C LYS A 147 -24.38 -7.82 1.72
N ASN A 148 -25.60 -7.61 2.24
CA ASN A 148 -26.63 -6.82 1.55
C ASN A 148 -26.16 -5.39 1.23
N MET A 149 -25.30 -4.82 2.08
CA MET A 149 -24.75 -3.49 1.85
C MET A 149 -23.66 -3.51 0.77
N ILE A 150 -22.90 -4.60 0.65
CA ILE A 150 -21.94 -4.80 -0.46
C ILE A 150 -22.70 -4.85 -1.79
N ASP A 151 -23.78 -5.66 -1.87
CA ASP A 151 -24.63 -5.76 -3.06
C ASP A 151 -25.21 -4.39 -3.45
N GLU A 152 -25.66 -3.61 -2.46
CA GLU A 152 -26.20 -2.27 -2.67
C GLU A 152 -25.14 -1.28 -3.20
N ILE A 153 -23.91 -1.30 -2.67
CA ILE A 153 -22.83 -0.45 -3.18
C ILE A 153 -22.44 -0.84 -4.62
N LEU A 154 -22.45 -2.13 -4.96
CA LEU A 154 -22.21 -2.60 -6.32
C LEU A 154 -23.32 -2.16 -7.29
N ARG A 155 -24.59 -2.20 -6.84
CA ARG A 155 -25.72 -1.68 -7.62
C ARG A 155 -25.55 -0.19 -7.89
N GLN A 156 -25.22 0.61 -6.87
CA GLN A 156 -24.97 2.04 -7.02
C GLN A 156 -23.82 2.34 -7.99
N MET A 157 -22.71 1.59 -7.90
CA MET A 157 -21.57 1.74 -8.82
C MET A 157 -21.98 1.53 -10.28
N LYS A 158 -22.78 0.50 -10.54
CA LYS A 158 -23.32 0.20 -11.87
C LYS A 158 -24.29 1.27 -12.37
N GLU A 159 -25.19 1.74 -11.52
CA GLU A 159 -26.17 2.78 -11.86
C GLU A 159 -25.52 4.13 -12.19
N ASN A 160 -24.43 4.45 -11.50
CA ASN A 160 -23.65 5.66 -11.76
C ASN A 160 -22.74 5.53 -13.00
N GLY A 161 -22.78 4.40 -13.72
CA GLY A 161 -21.98 4.17 -14.93
C GLY A 161 -20.47 4.10 -14.66
N VAL A 162 -20.07 3.84 -13.41
CA VAL A 162 -18.66 3.74 -13.04
C VAL A 162 -18.17 2.34 -13.38
N GLU A 163 -17.82 2.15 -14.65
CA GLU A 163 -17.19 0.93 -15.15
C GLU A 163 -15.67 1.08 -15.08
N HIS A 164 -15.05 0.38 -14.13
CA HIS A 164 -13.59 0.28 -14.03
C HIS A 164 -13.10 -1.04 -14.64
N ASP A 165 -11.78 -1.29 -14.60
CA ASP A 165 -11.22 -2.61 -14.90
C ASP A 165 -12.07 -3.70 -14.21
N LYS A 166 -12.78 -4.48 -15.05
CA LYS A 166 -13.69 -5.53 -14.59
C LYS A 166 -12.97 -6.56 -13.75
N ASN A 167 -11.71 -6.87 -14.08
CA ASN A 167 -10.90 -7.80 -13.29
C ASN A 167 -10.59 -7.21 -11.91
N LEU A 168 -10.20 -5.93 -11.83
CA LEU A 168 -9.91 -5.31 -10.54
C LEU A 168 -11.15 -5.27 -9.65
N THR A 169 -12.28 -4.84 -10.23
CA THR A 169 -13.59 -4.78 -9.56
C THR A 169 -13.96 -6.16 -9.02
N ALA A 170 -13.94 -7.18 -9.87
CA ALA A 170 -14.30 -8.53 -9.49
C ALA A 170 -13.37 -9.13 -8.42
N ASN A 171 -12.07 -8.89 -8.51
CA ASN A 171 -11.11 -9.33 -7.50
C ASN A 171 -11.35 -8.67 -6.13
N ASN A 172 -11.71 -7.38 -6.10
CA ASN A 172 -12.06 -6.69 -4.87
C ASN A 172 -13.34 -7.25 -4.24
N VAL A 173 -14.39 -7.50 -5.04
CA VAL A 173 -15.65 -8.08 -4.56
C VAL A 173 -15.44 -9.52 -4.05
N LEU A 174 -14.67 -10.34 -4.78
CA LEU A 174 -14.33 -11.70 -4.34
C LEU A 174 -13.60 -11.71 -3.01
N LYS A 175 -12.63 -10.79 -2.80
CA LYS A 175 -11.97 -10.65 -1.51
C LYS A 175 -12.94 -10.25 -0.40
N ALA A 176 -13.88 -9.34 -0.70
CA ALA A 176 -14.91 -8.92 0.24
C ALA A 176 -15.79 -10.11 0.65
N TYR A 177 -16.31 -10.88 -0.31
CA TYR A 177 -17.11 -12.08 -0.04
C TYR A 177 -16.32 -13.17 0.67
N ALA A 178 -15.05 -13.38 0.32
CA ALA A 178 -14.17 -14.32 1.02
C ALA A 178 -13.90 -13.94 2.49
N SER A 179 -14.12 -12.68 2.86
CA SER A 179 -14.01 -12.24 4.26
C SER A 179 -15.28 -12.48 5.08
N LEU A 180 -16.42 -12.72 4.41
CA LEU A 180 -17.68 -13.05 5.04
C LEU A 180 -17.74 -14.55 5.42
N PRO A 181 -18.58 -14.92 6.40
CA PRO A 181 -18.85 -16.34 6.70
C PRO A 181 -19.58 -17.10 5.59
N ASP A 182 -20.23 -16.39 4.66
CA ASP A 182 -21.06 -16.95 3.59
C ASP A 182 -20.20 -17.44 2.40
N VAL A 183 -19.64 -18.65 2.53
CA VAL A 183 -18.82 -19.29 1.49
C VAL A 183 -19.63 -19.57 0.22
N GLU A 184 -20.91 -19.89 0.33
CA GLU A 184 -21.78 -20.20 -0.81
C GLU A 184 -21.97 -18.98 -1.70
N ALA A 185 -22.16 -17.79 -1.13
CA ALA A 185 -22.26 -16.57 -1.92
C ALA A 185 -20.97 -16.21 -2.66
N MET A 186 -19.82 -16.42 -2.02
CA MET A 186 -18.52 -16.26 -2.68
C MET A 186 -18.39 -17.22 -3.86
N GLU A 187 -18.78 -18.48 -3.70
CA GLU A 187 -18.76 -19.48 -4.78
C GLU A 187 -19.71 -19.12 -5.93
N MET A 188 -20.95 -18.73 -5.62
CA MET A 188 -21.92 -18.32 -6.62
C MET A 188 -21.43 -17.11 -7.42
N PHE A 189 -20.82 -16.12 -6.75
CA PHE A 189 -20.25 -14.95 -7.43
C PHE A 189 -19.07 -15.34 -8.35
N LEU A 190 -18.14 -16.18 -7.85
CA LEU A 190 -17.02 -16.66 -8.65
C LEU A 190 -17.48 -17.45 -9.88
N MET A 191 -18.44 -18.37 -9.71
CA MET A 191 -18.98 -19.17 -10.81
C MET A 191 -19.71 -18.31 -11.85
N GLY A 192 -20.56 -17.38 -11.40
CA GLY A 192 -21.26 -16.46 -12.30
C GLY A 192 -20.28 -15.61 -13.11
N LEU A 193 -19.27 -15.07 -12.46
CA LEU A 193 -18.21 -14.30 -13.10
C LEU A 193 -17.44 -15.10 -14.16
N GLU A 194 -17.09 -16.35 -13.87
CA GLU A 194 -16.36 -17.21 -14.82
C GLU A 194 -17.20 -17.60 -16.04
N VAL A 195 -18.53 -17.66 -15.90
CA VAL A 195 -19.47 -17.90 -17.00
C VAL A 195 -19.65 -16.64 -17.85
N GLU A 196 -19.85 -15.50 -17.21
CA GLU A 196 -20.11 -14.23 -17.90
C GLU A 196 -18.86 -13.63 -18.55
N GLU A 197 -17.69 -13.80 -17.92
CA GLU A 197 -16.42 -13.20 -18.35
C GLU A 197 -15.33 -14.28 -18.47
N PRO A 198 -15.26 -15.02 -19.59
CA PRO A 198 -14.27 -16.09 -19.80
C PRO A 198 -12.81 -15.64 -19.76
N ARG A 199 -12.56 -14.33 -19.89
CA ARG A 199 -11.23 -13.71 -19.80
C ARG A 199 -10.88 -13.20 -18.40
N PHE A 200 -11.73 -13.48 -17.41
CA PHE A 200 -11.46 -13.09 -16.02
C PHE A 200 -10.12 -13.65 -15.54
N SER A 201 -9.30 -12.76 -15.00
CA SER A 201 -8.00 -13.11 -14.40
C SER A 201 -8.08 -12.98 -12.88
N LEU A 202 -8.02 -14.11 -12.20
CA LEU A 202 -7.95 -14.16 -10.74
C LEU A 202 -6.58 -13.66 -10.27
N ALA A 203 -6.56 -12.60 -9.46
CA ALA A 203 -5.34 -12.14 -8.82
C ALA A 203 -4.92 -13.12 -7.72
N TRP A 204 -3.62 -13.37 -7.58
CA TRP A 204 -3.15 -14.40 -6.66
C TRP A 204 -3.55 -14.11 -5.20
N GLN A 205 -3.57 -12.84 -4.78
CA GLN A 205 -4.03 -12.43 -3.44
C GLN A 205 -5.50 -12.78 -3.22
N THR A 206 -6.35 -12.64 -4.25
CA THR A 206 -7.76 -13.03 -4.20
C THR A 206 -7.90 -14.54 -4.04
N GLY A 207 -7.11 -15.31 -4.79
CA GLY A 207 -7.06 -16.77 -4.64
C GLY A 207 -6.67 -17.22 -3.24
N ILE A 208 -5.69 -16.54 -2.60
CA ILE A 208 -5.36 -16.77 -1.18
C ILE A 208 -6.55 -16.46 -0.26
N SER A 209 -7.25 -15.35 -0.46
CA SER A 209 -8.44 -15.00 0.35
C SER A 209 -9.54 -16.05 0.22
N ILE A 210 -9.82 -16.52 -0.99
CA ILE A 210 -10.81 -17.59 -1.24
C ILE A 210 -10.38 -18.90 -0.56
N ALA A 211 -9.11 -19.29 -0.67
CA ALA A 211 -8.60 -20.48 0.00
C ALA A 211 -8.73 -20.39 1.52
N LYS A 212 -8.47 -19.21 2.12
CA LYS A 212 -8.71 -18.95 3.55
C LYS A 212 -10.18 -19.09 3.91
N ALA A 213 -11.09 -18.58 3.09
CA ALA A 213 -12.54 -18.73 3.29
C ALA A 213 -12.94 -20.21 3.30
N TYR A 214 -12.44 -21.02 2.37
CA TYR A 214 -12.68 -22.46 2.35
C TYR A 214 -12.15 -23.17 3.59
N LEU A 215 -10.96 -22.82 4.10
CA LEU A 215 -10.45 -23.38 5.34
C LEU A 215 -11.32 -23.02 6.54
N LYS A 216 -11.76 -21.77 6.65
CA LYS A 216 -12.69 -21.32 7.69
C LYS A 216 -14.05 -22.05 7.61
N GLY A 217 -14.52 -22.31 6.38
CA GLY A 217 -15.70 -23.14 6.11
C GLY A 217 -15.46 -24.65 6.26
N GLY A 218 -14.28 -25.10 6.70
CA GLY A 218 -13.97 -26.51 6.96
C GLY A 218 -13.65 -27.36 5.72
N SER A 219 -13.46 -26.74 4.55
CA SER A 219 -13.21 -27.45 3.29
C SER A 219 -11.74 -27.37 2.84
N SER A 220 -10.88 -28.19 3.45
CA SER A 220 -9.46 -28.28 3.06
C SER A 220 -9.26 -28.67 1.59
N ARG A 221 -10.12 -29.54 1.03
CA ARG A 221 -10.04 -29.96 -0.37
C ARG A 221 -10.19 -28.77 -1.33
N LYS A 222 -11.24 -27.95 -1.15
CA LYS A 222 -11.50 -26.77 -1.97
C LYS A 222 -10.40 -25.72 -1.80
N ALA A 223 -9.89 -25.57 -0.58
CA ALA A 223 -8.74 -24.69 -0.32
C ALA A 223 -7.50 -25.11 -1.13
N VAL A 224 -7.12 -26.39 -1.11
CA VAL A 224 -5.96 -26.90 -1.88
C VAL A 224 -6.14 -26.70 -3.38
N GLU A 225 -7.34 -26.96 -3.91
CA GLU A 225 -7.66 -26.75 -5.32
C GLU A 225 -7.48 -25.27 -5.72
N MET A 226 -8.02 -24.35 -4.92
CA MET A 226 -7.84 -22.92 -5.14
C MET A 226 -6.38 -22.49 -5.05
N LEU A 227 -5.60 -23.01 -4.08
CA LEU A 227 -4.18 -22.70 -3.95
C LEU A 227 -3.37 -23.14 -5.18
N ARG A 228 -3.69 -24.32 -5.75
CA ARG A 228 -3.03 -24.79 -6.97
C ARG A 228 -3.36 -23.91 -8.16
N ARG A 229 -4.61 -23.47 -8.27
CA ARG A 229 -5.02 -22.51 -9.31
C ARG A 229 -4.35 -21.15 -9.12
N THR A 230 -4.19 -20.72 -7.87
CA THR A 230 -3.50 -19.49 -7.47
C THR A 230 -2.03 -19.52 -7.87
N GLU A 231 -1.32 -20.65 -7.68
CA GLU A 231 0.08 -20.82 -8.10
C GLU A 231 0.31 -20.50 -9.59
N LEU A 232 -0.67 -20.78 -10.46
CA LEU A 232 -0.55 -20.60 -11.91
C LEU A 232 -0.63 -19.14 -12.36
N VAL A 233 -1.23 -18.28 -11.54
CA VAL A 233 -1.48 -16.85 -11.86
C VAL A 233 -0.51 -15.90 -11.14
N VAL A 234 0.44 -16.44 -10.37
CA VAL A 234 1.46 -15.63 -9.69
C VAL A 234 2.43 -15.04 -10.70
N ASP A 235 2.54 -13.71 -10.70
CA ASP A 235 3.50 -12.99 -11.54
C ASP A 235 4.94 -13.16 -11.07
N THR A 236 5.90 -12.96 -11.99
CA THR A 236 7.33 -13.16 -11.71
C THR A 236 7.85 -12.24 -10.59
N LYS A 237 7.35 -11.01 -10.48
CA LYS A 237 7.82 -10.04 -9.47
C LYS A 237 7.35 -10.46 -8.07
N SER A 238 6.15 -10.99 -7.95
CA SER A 238 5.55 -11.42 -6.67
C SER A 238 5.95 -12.84 -6.25
N LYS A 239 6.60 -13.62 -7.13
CA LYS A 239 6.80 -15.07 -6.99
C LYS A 239 7.36 -15.50 -5.64
N ASP A 240 8.39 -14.82 -5.14
CA ASP A 240 9.02 -15.17 -3.86
C ASP A 240 8.10 -14.92 -2.67
N SER A 241 7.37 -13.81 -2.67
CA SER A 241 6.42 -13.44 -1.61
C SER A 241 5.20 -14.35 -1.64
N ALA A 242 4.63 -14.57 -2.82
CA ALA A 242 3.48 -15.45 -3.03
C ALA A 242 3.80 -16.89 -2.64
N ASN A 243 4.97 -17.43 -3.03
CA ASN A 243 5.38 -18.79 -2.68
C ASN A 243 5.45 -19.02 -1.16
N LYS A 244 5.92 -18.02 -0.40
CA LYS A 244 5.95 -18.11 1.08
C LYS A 244 4.54 -18.21 1.66
N VAL A 245 3.60 -17.39 1.16
CA VAL A 245 2.20 -17.39 1.61
C VAL A 245 1.51 -18.70 1.21
N LEU A 246 1.66 -19.12 -0.05
CA LEU A 246 1.12 -20.38 -0.57
C LEU A 246 1.62 -21.58 0.24
N MET A 247 2.92 -21.63 0.55
CA MET A 247 3.51 -22.68 1.37
C MET A 247 2.84 -22.77 2.75
N MET A 248 2.63 -21.63 3.43
CA MET A 248 1.93 -21.60 4.72
C MET A 248 0.49 -22.09 4.58
N MET A 249 -0.24 -21.59 3.59
CA MET A 249 -1.62 -21.99 3.33
C MET A 249 -1.78 -23.48 3.03
N TYR A 250 -0.81 -24.10 2.32
CA TYR A 250 -0.83 -25.54 2.09
C TYR A 250 -0.58 -26.35 3.36
N TRP A 251 0.22 -25.84 4.30
CA TRP A 251 0.36 -26.47 5.62
C TRP A 251 -0.95 -26.44 6.38
N ASP A 252 -1.62 -25.28 6.43
CA ASP A 252 -2.92 -25.11 7.09
C ASP A 252 -4.00 -25.99 6.46
N ALA A 253 -3.94 -26.19 5.14
CA ALA A 253 -4.84 -27.08 4.41
C ALA A 253 -4.48 -28.57 4.52
N GLY A 254 -3.41 -28.93 5.21
CA GLY A 254 -2.94 -30.32 5.37
C GLY A 254 -2.26 -30.92 4.13
N ALA A 255 -2.02 -30.13 3.09
CA ALA A 255 -1.35 -30.55 1.84
C ALA A 255 0.18 -30.56 1.99
N LYS A 256 0.68 -31.46 2.84
CA LYS A 256 2.10 -31.53 3.23
C LYS A 256 3.07 -31.68 2.05
N GLN A 257 2.65 -32.36 0.99
CA GLN A 257 3.48 -32.58 -0.21
C GLN A 257 3.72 -31.27 -0.98
N ASP A 258 2.65 -30.50 -1.24
CA ASP A 258 2.70 -29.20 -1.91
C ASP A 258 3.50 -28.19 -1.10
N ALA A 259 3.26 -28.14 0.22
CA ALA A 259 4.01 -27.28 1.12
C ALA A 259 5.52 -27.63 1.15
N SER A 260 5.85 -28.92 1.18
CA SER A 260 7.24 -29.39 1.13
C SER A 260 7.91 -29.08 -0.22
N ARG A 261 7.18 -29.15 -1.33
CA ARG A 261 7.66 -28.77 -2.67
C ARG A 261 8.04 -27.29 -2.69
N LEU A 262 7.16 -26.41 -2.24
CA LEU A 262 7.43 -24.97 -2.17
C LEU A 262 8.56 -24.65 -1.18
N SER A 263 8.63 -25.34 -0.04
CA SER A 263 9.73 -25.17 0.93
C SER A 263 11.10 -25.45 0.31
N ARG A 264 11.23 -26.50 -0.51
CA ARG A 264 12.48 -26.79 -1.23
C ARG A 264 12.80 -25.73 -2.28
N LEU A 265 11.79 -25.13 -2.90
CA LEU A 265 11.98 -24.06 -3.89
C LEU A 265 12.46 -22.77 -3.23
N ILE A 266 11.86 -22.41 -2.09
CA ILE A 266 12.19 -21.19 -1.34
C ILE A 266 13.52 -21.33 -0.58
N TYR A 267 13.86 -22.54 -0.11
CA TYR A 267 15.06 -22.82 0.69
C TYR A 267 15.93 -23.93 0.08
N PRO A 268 16.57 -23.71 -1.08
CA PRO A 268 17.14 -24.79 -1.87
C PRO A 268 18.34 -25.51 -1.26
N LYS A 269 19.16 -24.92 -0.36
CA LYS A 269 20.30 -25.64 0.29
C LYS A 269 21.14 -24.87 1.35
N SER A 270 20.57 -24.02 2.22
CA SER A 270 21.28 -23.58 3.44
C SER A 270 20.32 -23.37 4.61
N LYS A 271 20.68 -23.90 5.79
CA LYS A 271 19.90 -23.91 7.07
C LYS A 271 18.86 -25.05 7.27
N LYS A 272 19.10 -26.25 6.74
CA LYS A 272 18.25 -27.44 6.99
C LYS A 272 18.07 -27.83 8.48
N GLY A 273 18.98 -27.45 9.38
CA GLY A 273 19.01 -27.99 10.75
C GLY A 273 18.41 -27.15 11.88
N LYS A 274 18.26 -25.82 11.72
CA LYS A 274 17.91 -24.92 12.86
C LYS A 274 16.53 -24.26 12.77
N ARG A 275 15.93 -24.16 11.58
CA ARG A 275 14.64 -23.43 11.41
C ARG A 275 13.42 -24.35 11.35
N MET A 276 13.53 -25.57 10.82
CA MET A 276 12.37 -26.48 10.75
C MET A 276 11.82 -26.80 12.16
N LYS A 277 12.71 -27.06 13.14
CA LYS A 277 12.33 -27.26 14.55
C LYS A 277 11.61 -26.06 15.18
N ALA A 278 12.00 -24.83 14.84
CA ALA A 278 11.35 -23.62 15.34
C ALA A 278 9.96 -23.37 14.73
N TYR A 279 9.61 -24.04 13.62
CA TYR A 279 8.26 -24.01 13.04
C TYR A 279 7.38 -25.14 13.59
N ASP A 280 7.94 -26.34 13.77
CA ASP A 280 7.21 -27.46 14.42
C ASP A 280 6.81 -27.09 15.87
N GLU A 281 7.69 -26.44 16.63
CA GLU A 281 7.38 -25.93 18.00
C GLU A 281 6.38 -24.75 17.99
N LYS A 282 6.24 -24.03 16.88
CA LYS A 282 5.30 -22.91 16.76
C LYS A 282 3.89 -23.37 16.38
N ILE A 283 3.76 -24.43 15.59
CA ILE A 283 2.47 -25.00 15.19
C ILE A 283 1.70 -25.53 16.43
N GLU A 284 2.41 -26.01 17.46
CA GLU A 284 1.77 -26.44 18.72
C GLU A 284 1.27 -25.26 19.59
N SER A 285 1.69 -24.01 19.34
CA SER A 285 1.28 -22.84 20.14
C SER A 285 0.25 -21.92 19.48
N TYR A 286 -0.04 -22.09 18.18
CA TYR A 286 -1.03 -21.30 17.43
C TYR A 286 -2.46 -21.88 17.47
N GLY A 287 -2.85 -22.51 18.59
CA GLY A 287 -4.25 -22.64 18.95
C GLY A 287 -4.80 -21.30 19.43
N GLY A 288 -4.90 -20.30 18.53
CA GLY A 288 -5.28 -18.94 18.90
C GLY A 288 -5.60 -18.07 17.68
N ASP A 289 -6.88 -17.73 17.59
CA ASP A 289 -7.55 -16.79 16.68
C ASP A 289 -6.63 -15.65 16.16
N SER A 290 -6.08 -15.81 14.95
CA SER A 290 -5.37 -14.74 14.22
C SER A 290 -6.30 -14.13 13.17
N SER A 291 -7.37 -13.51 13.68
CA SER A 291 -8.21 -12.61 12.91
C SER A 291 -7.52 -11.26 12.70
N ASP A 292 -6.38 -11.24 11.98
CA ASP A 292 -5.73 -10.02 11.51
C ASP A 292 -5.96 -9.83 10.00
N PRO A 293 -6.73 -8.82 9.57
CA PRO A 293 -7.04 -8.57 8.16
C PRO A 293 -5.86 -7.86 7.49
N ILE A 294 -4.80 -8.60 7.20
CA ILE A 294 -3.76 -8.15 6.28
C ILE A 294 -4.23 -8.45 4.85
N ILE A 295 -4.01 -7.48 3.95
CA ILE A 295 -4.22 -7.49 2.47
C ILE A 295 -5.43 -6.66 1.95
N PHE A 296 -5.61 -5.44 2.46
CA PHE A 296 -6.12 -4.31 1.64
C PHE A 296 -5.20 -3.08 1.69
N ILE A 297 -4.04 -3.21 2.33
CA ILE A 297 -3.02 -2.17 2.51
C ILE A 297 -1.81 -2.48 1.63
N ASP A 298 -2.01 -2.81 0.35
CA ASP A 298 -0.91 -2.61 -0.64
C ASP A 298 -1.07 -1.25 -1.34
N ASN A 299 -2.28 -0.69 -1.37
CA ASN A 299 -2.53 0.66 -1.92
C ASN A 299 -2.14 1.81 -0.96
N ARG A 300 -1.72 1.56 0.29
CA ARG A 300 -1.13 2.63 1.13
C ARG A 300 0.35 2.88 0.84
N ARG A 301 1.00 2.07 0.00
CA ARG A 301 2.36 2.39 -0.45
C ARG A 301 2.38 3.47 -1.52
N ASP A 302 1.28 3.70 -2.21
CA ASP A 302 1.07 4.89 -3.03
C ASP A 302 0.38 5.97 -2.22
N CYS A 303 1.19 6.78 -1.53
CA CYS A 303 0.75 8.12 -1.17
C CYS A 303 0.53 8.89 -2.48
N GLY A 304 -0.71 8.96 -2.97
CA GLY A 304 -1.14 10.01 -3.89
C GLY A 304 -0.97 9.79 -5.39
N SER A 305 -0.47 8.65 -5.88
CA SER A 305 -0.40 8.39 -7.33
C SER A 305 -1.73 7.85 -7.87
N VAL A 306 -2.75 8.72 -7.99
CA VAL A 306 -3.88 8.49 -8.91
C VAL A 306 -3.63 9.36 -10.14
N GLY A 307 -2.59 9.03 -10.89
CA GLY A 307 -2.35 9.58 -12.22
C GLY A 307 -3.00 8.69 -13.26
N ASP A 308 -4.11 9.15 -13.84
CA ASP A 308 -4.65 8.61 -15.09
C ASP A 308 -3.74 9.05 -16.25
N GLY A 309 -3.04 8.10 -16.90
CA GLY A 309 -2.71 8.15 -18.33
C GLY A 309 -1.53 9.00 -18.84
N ASP A 310 -0.75 8.35 -19.72
CA ASP A 310 0.08 8.89 -20.81
C ASP A 310 1.51 9.37 -20.52
N GLY A 311 2.46 8.50 -20.93
CA GLY A 311 3.76 8.89 -21.45
C GLY A 311 4.86 9.02 -20.40
N ASP A 312 5.57 7.92 -20.16
CA ASP A 312 6.89 7.94 -19.53
C ASP A 312 7.81 8.90 -20.32
N VAL A 313 8.17 10.02 -19.69
CA VAL A 313 9.35 10.78 -20.06
C VAL A 313 10.29 10.65 -18.88
N ASP A 314 11.24 9.72 -19.01
CA ASP A 314 12.35 9.54 -18.08
C ASP A 314 13.08 10.88 -17.91
N VAL A 315 13.10 11.40 -16.68
CA VAL A 315 14.00 12.46 -16.28
C VAL A 315 14.86 11.90 -15.16
N ASP A 316 16.01 11.36 -15.55
CA ASP A 316 17.10 10.99 -14.64
C ASP A 316 17.54 12.24 -13.87
N VAL A 317 17.32 12.24 -12.56
CA VAL A 317 17.93 13.21 -11.64
C VAL A 317 18.77 12.43 -10.65
N ASP A 318 20.03 12.21 -11.01
CA ASP A 318 21.08 11.78 -10.10
C ASP A 318 21.22 12.81 -8.97
N VAL A 319 20.87 12.41 -7.74
CA VAL A 319 21.23 13.14 -6.53
C VAL A 319 22.05 12.22 -5.64
N ASP A 320 23.37 12.31 -5.82
CA ASP A 320 24.36 11.80 -4.88
C ASP A 320 24.12 12.43 -3.50
N VAL A 321 23.72 11.62 -2.53
CA VAL A 321 23.74 11.98 -1.11
C VAL A 321 24.86 11.18 -0.47
N ASP A 322 26.05 11.80 -0.42
CA ASP A 322 27.21 11.31 0.31
C ASP A 322 26.88 11.12 1.80
N ASP A 323 26.94 9.87 2.25
CA ASP A 323 26.96 9.47 3.65
C ASP A 323 28.31 9.84 4.28
N GLY A 324 28.36 10.96 4.99
CA GLY A 324 29.50 11.35 5.81
C GLY A 324 29.07 11.74 7.22
N PHE A 325 29.25 10.83 8.20
CA PHE A 325 29.70 11.18 9.56
C PHE A 325 30.00 9.91 10.37
N SER A 326 31.20 9.34 10.17
CA SER A 326 31.83 8.43 11.14
C SER A 326 32.61 9.27 12.17
N GLY A 327 32.27 9.11 13.45
CA GLY A 327 32.97 9.77 14.56
C GLY A 327 34.41 9.29 14.70
N SER A 328 35.30 10.24 14.91
CA SER A 328 36.70 10.05 15.24
C SER A 328 36.89 9.48 16.65
N SER A 329 37.81 8.53 16.77
CA SER A 329 38.71 8.43 17.94
C SER A 329 40.09 7.94 17.47
N ASP A 330 41.07 8.80 17.75
CA ASP A 330 42.47 8.54 18.06
C ASP A 330 43.45 8.07 16.98
N GLY A 331 44.49 8.92 16.80
CA GLY A 331 45.86 8.42 16.73
C GLY A 331 46.71 8.89 15.57
N GLY A 332 47.21 10.13 15.66
CA GLY A 332 48.66 10.39 15.54
C GLY A 332 49.36 10.34 14.17
N ALA A 333 50.00 11.47 13.86
CA ALA A 333 51.19 11.68 13.03
C ALA A 333 51.01 11.54 11.50
N SER A 334 51.09 12.66 10.75
CA SER A 334 52.33 13.25 10.18
C SER A 334 52.80 12.43 8.96
N CYS A 335 53.11 12.95 7.77
CA CYS A 335 53.45 14.29 7.31
C CYS A 335 53.36 14.33 5.75
N GLY A 336 53.23 15.54 5.20
CA GLY A 336 53.69 15.92 3.84
C GLY A 336 52.78 15.47 2.68
N GLY A 337 52.33 16.31 1.77
CA GLY A 337 52.85 17.59 1.31
C GLY A 337 53.06 17.52 -0.20
N GLY A 338 52.40 18.39 -0.95
CA GLY A 338 52.58 18.60 -2.40
C GLY A 338 51.61 17.77 -3.24
N GLY A 339 50.87 18.30 -4.20
CA GLY A 339 50.97 19.60 -4.85
C GLY A 339 50.80 19.40 -6.35
N CYS A 340 49.78 20.07 -6.89
CA CYS A 340 49.70 20.65 -8.24
C CYS A 340 49.56 19.76 -9.48
N GLY A 341 48.62 20.22 -10.33
CA GLY A 341 48.67 20.14 -11.79
C GLY A 341 47.90 18.95 -12.36
N GLY A 342 46.87 19.09 -13.19
CA GLY A 342 46.46 20.20 -14.03
C GLY A 342 46.35 19.72 -15.47
N GLY A 343 45.14 19.80 -16.03
CA GLY A 343 44.93 20.22 -17.42
C GLY A 343 44.88 19.17 -18.54
N GLY A 344 43.80 19.29 -19.33
CA GLY A 344 43.82 19.16 -20.80
C GLY A 344 43.47 17.77 -21.33
N CYS A 345 42.24 17.51 -21.79
CA CYS A 345 41.61 17.91 -23.05
C CYS A 345 42.26 17.28 -24.30
N GLY A 346 41.41 16.65 -25.13
CA GLY A 346 41.68 16.43 -26.56
C GLY A 346 41.33 15.02 -27.01
N GLY A 347 40.09 14.84 -27.48
CA GLY A 347 39.70 13.69 -28.28
C GLY A 347 39.78 14.00 -29.77
N GLY A 348 39.72 12.93 -30.55
CA GLY A 348 39.26 12.92 -31.95
C GLY A 348 40.33 13.15 -33.00
N ASP A 349 40.62 12.08 -33.75
CA ASP A 349 40.11 11.99 -35.13
C ASP A 349 39.04 10.90 -35.19
#